data_AF-A0A420QNK3-F1
#
_entry.id   AF-A0A420QNK3-F1
#
_cell.length_a   1.000
_cell.length_b   1.000
_cell.length_c   1.000
_cell.angle_alpha   90.00
_cell.angle_beta   90.00
_cell.angle_gamma   90.00
#
_symmetry.space_group_name_H-M   'P 1'
#
loop_
_entity.id
_entity.type
_entity.pdbx_description
1 polymer ?
#
loop_
_entity_poly.entity_id
_entity_poly.type
_entity_poly.pdbx_seq_one_letter_code
_entity_poly.pdbx_strand_id
1 'polypeptide(L)'
;MHIIVMGAGPAGLAAALVLSQITIQGSPPRITILELRPKVETLGGTILLTPLALRYLDFLGVGSRSRKLGIPVRGVDVVALRTGRTLGQMFPGTDVLRVMRHHLVQ
;
A
#
# COMPACT_ATOMS: atom_id res chain seq x y z
N MET A 1 -15.04 12.73 18.62
CA MET A 1 -14.28 11.54 19.07
C MET A 1 -12.78 11.72 18.76
N HIS A 2 -11.89 11.18 19.59
CA HIS A 2 -10.43 11.21 19.37
C HIS A 2 -9.90 9.78 19.19
N ILE A 3 -9.16 9.52 18.12
CA ILE A 3 -8.56 8.22 17.79
C ILE A 3 -7.04 8.35 17.77
N ILE A 4 -6.36 7.40 18.40
CA ILE A 4 -4.90 7.28 18.36
C ILE A 4 -4.54 6.07 17.49
N VAL A 5 -3.70 6.30 16.49
CA VAL A 5 -3.12 5.26 15.63
C VAL A 5 -1.65 5.08 16.00
N MET A 6 -1.29 3.87 16.43
CA MET A 6 0.09 3.53 16.77
C MET A 6 0.81 2.99 15.52
N GLY A 7 1.79 3.74 15.01
CA GLY A 7 2.60 3.43 13.85
C GLY A 7 2.20 4.19 12.58
N ALA A 8 3.17 4.83 11.92
CA ALA A 8 3.01 5.55 10.65
C ALA A 8 3.49 4.71 9.44
N GLY A 9 3.36 3.39 9.53
CA GLY A 9 3.52 2.50 8.38
C GLY A 9 2.32 2.53 7.43
N PRO A 10 2.37 1.78 6.30
CA PRO A 10 1.28 1.75 5.31
C PRO A 10 -0.09 1.44 5.91
N ALA A 11 -0.16 0.49 6.86
CA ALA A 11 -1.40 0.12 7.52
C ALA A 11 -1.96 1.24 8.41
N GLY A 12 -1.11 1.88 9.23
CA GLY A 12 -1.53 2.96 10.12
C GLY A 12 -1.96 4.21 9.34
N LEU A 13 -1.22 4.58 8.29
CA LEU A 13 -1.59 5.70 7.42
C LEU A 13 -2.87 5.41 6.64
N ALA A 14 -3.05 4.20 6.10
CA ALA A 14 -4.30 3.82 5.44
C ALA A 14 -5.50 3.85 6.40
N ALA A 15 -5.32 3.37 7.64
CA ALA A 15 -6.34 3.43 8.68
C ALA A 15 -6.69 4.88 9.05
N ALA A 16 -5.68 5.72 9.28
CA ALA A 16 -5.89 7.14 9.56
C ALA A 16 -6.61 7.85 8.39
N LEU A 17 -6.25 7.53 7.16
CA LEU A 17 -6.86 8.09 5.96
C LEU A 17 -8.34 7.73 5.85
N VAL A 18 -8.70 6.44 5.96
CA VAL A 18 -10.12 6.04 5.90
C VAL A 18 -10.93 6.60 7.07
N LEU A 19 -10.35 6.62 8.28
CA LEU A 19 -11.01 7.19 9.46
C LEU A 19 -11.24 8.70 9.34
N SER A 20 -10.35 9.42 8.63
CA SER A 20 -10.51 10.86 8.38
C SER A 20 -11.66 11.17 7.42
N GLN A 21 -12.08 10.20 6.60
CA GLN A 21 -13.13 10.35 5.59
C GLN A 21 -14.53 10.06 6.14
N ILE A 22 -14.65 9.56 7.37
CA ILE A 22 -15.93 9.21 7.98
C ILE A 22 -16.35 10.22 9.05
N THR A 23 -17.67 10.42 9.19
CA THR A 23 -18.26 11.23 10.24
C THR A 23 -18.75 10.33 11.37
N ILE A 24 -18.35 10.64 12.60
CA ILE A 24 -18.75 9.90 13.80
C ILE A 24 -19.37 10.89 14.78
N GLN A 25 -20.62 10.65 15.17
CA GLN A 25 -21.36 11.56 16.06
C GLN A 25 -21.45 13.00 15.51
N GLY A 26 -21.70 13.13 14.21
CA GLY A 26 -21.92 14.43 13.56
C GLY A 26 -20.66 15.26 13.29
N SER A 27 -19.45 14.75 13.60
CA SER A 27 -18.18 15.43 13.28
C SER A 27 -17.10 14.44 12.82
N PRO A 28 -16.10 14.89 12.03
CA PRO A 28 -14.92 14.08 11.74
C PRO A 28 -14.13 13.78 13.03
N PRO A 29 -13.58 12.58 13.20
CA PRO A 29 -12.75 12.29 14.37
C PRO A 29 -11.44 13.08 14.33
N ARG A 30 -10.96 13.52 15.50
CA ARG A 30 -9.57 13.98 15.64
C ARG A 30 -8.68 12.74 15.63
N ILE A 31 -7.67 12.71 14.76
CA ILE A 31 -6.75 11.56 14.63
C ILE A 31 -5.35 11.99 15.03
N THR A 32 -4.70 11.21 15.89
CA THR A 32 -3.29 11.38 16.24
C THR A 32 -2.54 10.11 15.86
N ILE A 33 -1.48 10.26 15.06
CA ILE A 33 -0.62 9.16 14.65
C ILE A 33 0.67 9.25 15.47
N LEU A 34 1.02 8.19 16.18
CA LEU A 34 2.25 8.10 16.97
C LEU A 34 3.20 7.13 16.28
N GLU A 35 4.32 7.65 15.78
CA GLU A 35 5.40 6.85 15.19
C GLU A 35 6.59 6.83 16.15
N LEU A 36 7.19 5.65 16.32
CA LEU A 36 8.35 5.48 17.19
C LEU A 36 9.58 6.21 16.62
N ARG A 37 9.71 6.21 15.29
CA ARG A 37 10.82 6.86 14.58
C ARG A 37 10.59 8.37 14.44
N PRO A 38 11.66 9.18 14.40
CA PRO A 38 11.54 10.64 14.25
C PRO A 38 11.00 11.07 12.88
N LYS A 39 10.95 10.16 11.90
CA LYS A 39 10.43 10.38 10.56
C LYS A 39 9.74 9.12 10.05
N VAL A 40 8.77 9.29 9.15
CA VAL A 40 8.17 8.18 8.42
C VAL A 40 9.23 7.59 7.51
N GLU A 41 9.74 6.41 7.88
CA GLU A 41 10.81 5.74 7.16
C GLU A 41 10.45 4.29 6.92
N THR A 42 10.51 3.88 5.65
CA THR A 42 10.38 2.48 5.27
C THR A 42 11.76 1.87 5.13
N LEU A 43 11.91 0.60 5.53
CA LEU A 43 13.00 -0.22 5.00
C LEU A 43 12.91 -0.18 3.47
N GLY A 44 14.04 0.11 2.81
CA GLY A 44 14.10 0.26 1.36
C GLY A 44 13.55 -0.95 0.59
N GLY A 45 13.57 -0.83 -0.74
CA GLY A 45 13.07 -1.87 -1.64
C GLY A 45 11.59 -1.73 -1.97
N THR A 46 11.10 -2.74 -2.68
CA THR A 46 9.82 -2.68 -3.38
C THR A 46 8.78 -3.63 -2.81
N ILE A 47 7.51 -3.32 -3.03
CA ILE A 47 6.38 -4.22 -2.82
C ILE A 47 5.59 -4.39 -4.10
N LEU A 48 4.96 -5.54 -4.24
CA LEU A 48 4.00 -5.82 -5.30
C LEU A 48 2.59 -5.54 -4.78
N LEU A 49 1.94 -4.53 -5.33
CA LEU A 49 0.53 -4.26 -5.09
C LEU A 49 -0.31 -5.13 -6.03
N THR A 50 -1.07 -6.04 -5.43
CA THR A 50 -2.05 -6.88 -6.13
C THR A 50 -3.27 -6.04 -6.55
N PRO A 51 -4.17 -6.56 -7.41
CA PRO A 51 -5.35 -5.79 -7.84
C PRO A 51 -6.24 -5.38 -6.67
N LEU A 52 -6.35 -6.26 -5.66
CA LEU A 52 -7.12 -5.96 -4.45
C LEU A 52 -6.51 -4.79 -3.69
N ALA A 53 -5.18 -4.75 -3.53
CA ALA A 53 -4.51 -3.63 -2.89
C ALA A 53 -4.71 -2.33 -3.70
N LEU A 54 -4.62 -2.39 -5.03
CA LEU A 54 -4.87 -1.24 -5.89
C LEU A 54 -6.31 -0.72 -5.77
N ARG A 55 -7.30 -1.61 -5.67
CA ARG A 55 -8.70 -1.24 -5.42
C ARG A 55 -8.88 -0.51 -4.08
N TYR A 56 -8.19 -0.95 -3.04
CA TYR A 56 -8.24 -0.25 -1.76
C TYR A 56 -7.58 1.12 -1.83
N LEU A 57 -6.46 1.25 -2.55
CA LEU A 57 -5.81 2.55 -2.77
C LEU A 57 -6.66 3.48 -3.63
N ASP A 58 -7.41 2.94 -4.60
CA ASP A 58 -8.39 3.71 -5.38
C ASP A 58 -9.53 4.21 -4.49
N PHE A 59 -10.07 3.35 -3.62
CA PHE A 59 -11.08 3.74 -2.64
C PHE A 59 -10.60 4.84 -1.68
N LEU A 60 -9.34 4.75 -1.26
CA LEU A 60 -8.69 5.76 -0.42
C LEU A 60 -8.34 7.07 -1.18
N GLY A 61 -8.53 7.13 -2.50
CA GLY A 61 -8.26 8.30 -3.33
C GLY A 61 -6.79 8.50 -3.73
N VAL A 62 -5.92 7.54 -3.44
CA VAL A 62 -4.46 7.62 -3.70
C VAL A 62 -3.99 6.72 -4.84
N GLY A 63 -4.85 5.86 -5.38
CA GLY A 63 -4.46 4.85 -6.37
C GLY A 63 -3.93 5.41 -7.69
N SER A 64 -4.39 6.58 -8.15
CA SER A 64 -3.85 7.24 -9.34
C SER A 64 -2.41 7.74 -9.13
N ARG A 65 -2.12 8.29 -7.94
CA ARG A 65 -0.76 8.69 -7.52
C ARG A 65 0.14 7.46 -7.43
N SER A 66 -0.33 6.36 -6.84
CA SER A 66 0.43 5.12 -6.75
C SER A 66 0.84 4.59 -8.13
N ARG A 67 -0.08 4.56 -9.10
CA ARG A 67 0.21 4.10 -10.48
C ARG A 67 1.26 4.95 -11.21
N LYS A 68 1.34 6.25 -10.93
CA LYS A 68 2.38 7.14 -11.49
C LYS A 68 3.77 6.88 -10.90
N LEU A 69 3.84 6.33 -9.69
CA LEU A 69 5.09 6.09 -8.94
C LEU A 69 5.59 4.65 -9.06
N GLY A 70 4.79 3.75 -9.63
CA GLY A 70 5.09 2.33 -9.74
C GLY A 70 5.31 1.86 -11.18
N ILE A 71 5.80 0.63 -11.32
CA ILE A 71 6.02 -0.05 -12.58
C ILE A 71 4.92 -1.11 -12.75
N PRO A 72 4.12 -1.07 -13.83
CA PRO A 72 3.13 -2.11 -14.10
C PRO A 72 3.84 -3.44 -14.41
N VAL A 73 3.29 -4.51 -13.86
CA VAL A 73 3.82 -5.88 -13.98
C VAL A 73 2.67 -6.76 -14.47
N ARG A 74 2.92 -7.55 -15.52
CA ARG A 74 1.91 -8.37 -16.21
C ARG A 74 1.67 -9.75 -15.59
N GLY A 75 2.44 -10.08 -14.56
CA GLY A 75 2.47 -11.37 -13.89
C GLY A 75 3.80 -11.58 -13.18
N VAL A 76 3.86 -12.61 -12.33
CA VAL A 76 5.10 -13.02 -11.65
C VAL A 76 5.39 -14.45 -12.02
N ASP A 77 6.48 -14.65 -12.77
CA ASP A 77 6.90 -15.99 -13.17
C ASP A 77 7.53 -16.73 -11.98
N VAL A 78 7.11 -17.98 -11.79
CA VAL A 78 7.68 -18.88 -10.80
C VAL A 78 8.63 -19.82 -11.54
N VAL A 79 9.92 -19.71 -11.23
CA VAL A 79 10.98 -20.50 -11.88
C VAL A 79 11.64 -21.42 -10.87
N ALA A 80 11.91 -22.67 -11.29
CA ALA A 80 12.65 -23.62 -10.49
C ALA A 80 14.10 -23.15 -10.32
N LEU A 81 14.52 -22.86 -9.09
CA LEU A 81 15.84 -22.27 -8.81
C LEU A 81 17.01 -23.05 -9.44
N ARG A 82 16.97 -24.39 -9.36
CA ARG A 82 18.08 -25.24 -9.82
C ARG A 82 18.11 -25.45 -11.33
N THR A 83 16.95 -25.49 -11.98
CA THR A 83 16.84 -25.91 -13.40
C THR A 83 16.44 -24.78 -14.33
N GLY A 84 16.07 -23.61 -13.80
CA GLY A 84 15.52 -22.48 -14.58
C GLY A 84 14.14 -22.72 -15.18
N ARG A 85 13.62 -23.96 -15.16
CA ARG A 85 12.32 -24.34 -15.70
C ARG A 85 11.19 -23.52 -15.08
N THR A 86 10.33 -22.93 -15.91
CA THR A 86 9.09 -22.30 -15.49
C THR A 86 8.15 -23.32 -14.84
N LEU A 87 7.71 -23.04 -13.63
CA LEU A 87 6.76 -23.84 -12.87
C LEU A 87 5.32 -23.31 -13.02
N GLY A 88 5.18 -22.03 -13.37
CA GLY A 88 3.90 -21.37 -13.61
C GLY A 88 4.04 -19.85 -13.51
N GLN A 89 2.90 -19.17 -13.52
CA GLN A 89 2.81 -17.72 -13.39
C GLN A 89 1.75 -17.36 -12.34
N MET A 90 2.09 -16.44 -11.44
CA MET A 90 1.14 -15.81 -10.52
C MET A 90 0.58 -14.54 -11.15
N PHE A 91 -0.71 -14.28 -10.94
CA PHE A 91 -1.42 -13.11 -11.47
C PHE A 91 -1.32 -12.95 -13.01
N PRO A 92 -1.58 -14.02 -13.80
CA PRO A 92 -1.50 -13.93 -15.25
C PRO A 92 -2.52 -12.91 -15.79
N GLY A 93 -2.09 -12.07 -16.73
CA GLY A 93 -2.97 -11.11 -17.41
C GLY A 93 -3.59 -10.06 -16.48
N THR A 94 -2.98 -9.85 -15.32
CA THR A 94 -3.50 -8.99 -14.27
C THR A 94 -2.57 -7.80 -14.07
N ASP A 95 -3.13 -6.59 -14.06
CA ASP A 95 -2.36 -5.37 -13.76
C ASP A 95 -2.01 -5.31 -12.28
N VAL A 96 -0.79 -5.77 -11.96
CA VAL A 96 -0.18 -5.57 -10.64
C VAL A 96 0.87 -4.47 -10.72
N LEU A 97 1.13 -3.78 -9.62
CA LEU A 97 2.02 -2.63 -9.60
C LEU A 97 3.20 -2.88 -8.67
N ARG A 98 4.43 -2.80 -9.19
CA ARG A 98 5.63 -2.81 -8.36
C ARG A 98 6.00 -1.39 -7.99
N VAL A 99 6.08 -1.09 -6.69
CA VAL A 99 6.37 0.27 -6.20
C VAL A 99 7.37 0.23 -5.05
N MET A 100 8.18 1.27 -4.92
CA MET A 100 9.03 1.46 -3.74
C MET A 100 8.17 1.74 -2.51
N ARG A 101 8.48 1.10 -1.37
CA ARG A 101 7.70 1.29 -0.13
C ARG A 101 7.64 2.75 0.32
N HIS A 102 8.76 3.48 0.20
CA HIS A 102 8.84 4.87 0.64
C HIS A 102 7.91 5.80 -0.17
N HIS A 103 7.63 5.49 -1.44
CA HIS A 103 6.70 6.28 -2.27
C HIS A 103 5.24 6.19 -1.80
N LEU A 104 4.88 5.20 -0.98
CA LEU A 104 3.50 5.01 -0.51
C LEU A 104 3.20 5.72 0.80
N VAL A 105 4.23 6.21 1.49
CA VAL A 105 4.11 6.86 2.80
C VAL A 105 4.64 8.30 2.79
N GLN A 106 4.85 8.85 1.58
CA GLN A 106 5.27 10.22 1.27
C GLN A 106 4.13 11.02 0.60
#